data_AF-A0A3M0SV96-F1
#
_entry.id   AF-A0A3M0SV96-F1
#
_cell.length_a   1.000
_cell.length_b   1.000
_cell.length_c   1.000
_cell.angle_alpha   90.00
_cell.angle_beta   90.00
_cell.angle_gamma   90.00
#
_symmetry.space_group_name_H-M   'P 1'
#
loop_
_entity.id
_entity.type
_entity.pdbx_description
1 polymer ?
#
loop_
_entity_poly.entity_id
_entity_poly.type
_entity_poly.pdbx_seq_one_letter_code
_entity_poly.pdbx_strand_id
1 'polypeptide(L)'
;MKIMYKVKNNLGKVPLCNGRPERAPYIFGRCFFLCWRCTMVMVFSIISTIAMQYIDVSLAMSGTFRIIGVILMIPMIFDGSIQYFLKKDSTNVRRAITGSLFGIGVTIIEFQLT
;
A
#
# COMPACT_ATOMS: atom_id res chain seq x y z
N MET A 1 -18.59 5.90 -21.99
CA MET A 1 -19.60 4.86 -21.63
C MET A 1 -19.02 3.45 -21.45
N LYS A 2 -18.19 2.91 -22.37
CA LYS A 2 -17.66 1.53 -22.28
C LYS A 2 -16.80 1.20 -21.04
N ILE A 3 -15.99 2.17 -20.57
CA ILE A 3 -15.09 1.96 -19.40
C ILE A 3 -15.89 1.82 -18.10
N MET A 4 -16.81 2.75 -17.83
CA MET A 4 -17.68 2.69 -16.64
C MET A 4 -18.51 1.40 -16.59
N TYR A 5 -18.98 0.93 -17.75
CA TYR A 5 -19.69 -0.35 -17.86
C TYR A 5 -18.80 -1.54 -17.50
N LYS A 6 -17.55 -1.56 -18.00
CA LYS A 6 -16.56 -2.59 -17.68
C LYS A 6 -16.18 -2.58 -16.19
N VAL A 7 -16.02 -1.40 -15.58
CA VAL A 7 -15.74 -1.26 -14.14
C VAL A 7 -16.92 -1.79 -13.33
N LYS A 8 -18.16 -1.36 -13.64
CA LYS A 8 -19.36 -1.81 -12.95
C LYS A 8 -19.55 -3.33 -13.00
N ASN A 9 -19.28 -3.97 -14.14
CA ASN A 9 -19.44 -5.43 -14.30
C ASN A 9 -18.35 -6.26 -13.59
N ASN A 10 -17.22 -5.64 -13.26
CA ASN A 10 -16.06 -6.27 -12.64
C ASN A 10 -15.90 -5.92 -11.16
N LEU A 11 -16.68 -4.96 -10.65
CA LEU A 11 -16.72 -4.60 -9.24
C LEU A 11 -17.13 -5.83 -8.41
N GLY A 12 -16.32 -6.16 -7.39
CA GLY A 12 -16.53 -7.35 -6.58
C GLY A 12 -16.03 -8.66 -7.20
N LYS A 13 -15.48 -8.63 -8.42
CA LYS A 13 -14.94 -9.83 -9.12
C LYS A 13 -13.43 -9.77 -9.31
N VAL A 14 -12.89 -8.61 -9.65
CA VAL A 14 -11.45 -8.39 -9.83
C VAL A 14 -11.03 -7.05 -9.23
N PRO A 15 -9.82 -6.94 -8.67
CA PRO A 15 -9.33 -5.67 -8.16
C PRO A 15 -8.99 -4.74 -9.33
N LEU A 16 -9.27 -3.45 -9.17
CA LEU A 16 -8.99 -2.42 -10.18
C LEU A 16 -7.49 -2.14 -10.32
N CYS A 17 -6.68 -2.41 -9.28
CA CYS A 17 -5.26 -2.07 -9.30
C CYS A 17 -4.41 -2.98 -10.21
N ASN A 18 -4.69 -4.28 -10.26
CA ASN A 18 -3.87 -5.24 -11.02
C ASN A 18 -4.68 -6.33 -11.74
N GLY A 19 -6.01 -6.33 -11.61
CA GLY A 19 -6.90 -7.28 -12.27
C GLY A 19 -6.78 -8.73 -11.78
N ARG A 20 -6.07 -8.99 -10.68
CA ARG A 20 -5.75 -10.35 -10.19
C ARG A 20 -6.49 -10.66 -8.89
N PRO A 21 -7.64 -11.36 -8.95
CA PRO A 21 -8.50 -11.61 -7.78
C PRO A 21 -7.80 -12.42 -6.69
N GLU A 22 -6.90 -13.33 -7.04
CA GLU A 22 -6.12 -14.14 -6.09
C GLU A 22 -5.21 -13.30 -5.17
N ARG A 23 -4.99 -12.03 -5.51
CA ARG A 23 -4.14 -11.08 -4.77
C ARG A 23 -4.94 -10.07 -3.95
N ALA A 24 -6.26 -10.14 -3.96
CA ALA A 24 -7.13 -9.21 -3.26
C ALA A 24 -7.72 -9.81 -1.97
N PRO A 25 -8.00 -8.97 -0.96
CA PRO A 25 -8.88 -9.36 0.13
C PRO A 25 -10.27 -9.72 -0.40
N TYR A 26 -10.92 -10.69 0.24
CA TYR A 26 -12.33 -11.00 0.00
C TYR A 26 -13.14 -10.55 1.22
N ILE A 27 -14.07 -9.62 1.01
CA ILE A 27 -14.92 -9.06 2.06
C ILE A 27 -16.36 -9.44 1.72
N PHE A 28 -17.05 -10.11 2.65
CA PHE A 28 -18.41 -10.65 2.44
C PHE A 28 -18.55 -11.47 1.14
N GLY A 29 -17.53 -12.29 0.84
CA GLY A 29 -17.51 -13.14 -0.36
C GLY A 29 -17.24 -12.40 -1.68
N ARG A 30 -16.94 -11.09 -1.66
CA ARG A 30 -16.63 -10.30 -2.85
C ARG A 30 -15.16 -9.87 -2.88
N CYS A 31 -14.57 -9.88 -4.08
CA CYS A 31 -13.21 -9.39 -4.29
C CYS A 31 -13.16 -7.88 -4.03
N PHE A 32 -12.28 -7.45 -3.12
CA PHE A 32 -12.07 -6.04 -2.85
C PHE A 32 -11.48 -5.34 -4.09
N PHE A 33 -11.72 -4.03 -4.22
CA PHE A 33 -11.32 -3.27 -5.41
C PHE A 33 -9.80 -3.00 -5.47
N LEU A 34 -9.06 -3.27 -4.39
CA LEU A 34 -7.60 -3.21 -4.32
C LEU A 34 -7.01 -4.57 -3.93
N CYS A 35 -5.78 -4.84 -4.38
CA CYS A 35 -5.01 -5.99 -3.91
C CYS A 35 -4.50 -5.77 -2.48
N TRP A 36 -4.03 -6.83 -1.81
CA TRP A 36 -3.48 -6.78 -0.46
C TRP A 36 -2.41 -5.69 -0.29
N ARG A 37 -1.52 -5.52 -1.28
CA ARG A 37 -0.47 -4.50 -1.25
C ARG A 37 -1.06 -3.09 -1.20
N CYS A 38 -1.89 -2.73 -2.18
CA CYS A 38 -2.48 -1.39 -2.26
C CYS A 38 -3.45 -1.12 -1.11
N THR A 39 -4.18 -2.14 -0.65
CA THR A 39 -5.06 -2.04 0.52
C THR A 39 -4.26 -1.67 1.76
N MET A 40 -3.15 -2.36 2.02
CA MET A 40 -2.33 -2.09 3.20
C MET A 40 -1.55 -0.78 3.11
N VAL A 41 -1.09 -0.36 1.93
CA VAL A 41 -0.54 0.99 1.73
C VAL A 41 -1.57 2.04 2.17
N MET A 42 -2.80 1.97 1.64
CA MET A 42 -3.85 2.94 1.97
C MET A 42 -4.22 2.93 3.46
N VAL A 43 -4.45 1.74 4.03
CA VAL A 43 -4.82 1.60 5.44
C VAL A 43 -3.73 2.17 6.35
N PHE A 44 -2.47 1.82 6.13
CA PHE A 44 -1.38 2.29 6.98
C PHE A 44 -1.00 3.74 6.72
N SER A 45 -1.17 4.26 5.50
CA SER A 45 -1.03 5.71 5.27
C SER A 45 -2.06 6.52 6.07
N ILE A 46 -3.32 6.07 6.11
CA ILE A 46 -4.36 6.73 6.93
C ILE A 46 -4.03 6.64 8.42
N ILE A 47 -3.69 5.44 8.92
CA ILE A 47 -3.35 5.23 10.34
C ILE A 47 -2.13 6.07 10.72
N SER A 48 -1.07 6.06 9.91
CA SER A 48 0.14 6.83 10.15
C SER A 48 -0.13 8.33 10.10
N THR A 49 -0.97 8.81 9.19
CA THR A 49 -1.31 10.24 9.10
C THR A 49 -1.97 10.71 10.40
N ILE A 50 -2.92 9.91 10.93
CA ILE A 50 -3.55 10.19 12.22
C ILE A 50 -2.52 10.13 13.35
N ALA A 51 -1.64 9.12 13.37
CA ALA A 51 -0.63 8.97 14.42
C ALA A 51 0.38 10.12 14.44
N MET A 52 0.80 10.63 13.28
CA MET A 52 1.75 11.74 13.17
C MET A 52 1.23 13.04 13.80
N GLN A 53 -0.09 13.23 13.91
CA GLN A 53 -0.67 14.40 14.59
C GLN A 53 -0.36 14.45 16.09
N TYR A 54 0.04 13.32 16.69
CA TYR A 54 0.35 13.18 18.11
C TYR A 54 1.85 13.09 18.40
N ILE A 55 2.69 13.17 17.36
CA ILE A 55 4.15 13.14 17.51
C ILE A 55 4.66 14.58 17.58
N ASP A 56 5.67 14.81 18.43
CA ASP A 56 6.34 16.09 18.54
C ASP A 56 6.93 16.52 17.18
N VAL A 57 6.61 17.74 16.74
CA VAL A 57 7.00 18.25 15.41
C VAL A 57 8.51 18.31 15.25
N SER A 58 9.26 18.66 16.30
CA SER A 58 10.72 18.72 16.23
C SER A 58 11.33 17.33 16.02
N LEU A 59 10.73 16.29 16.63
CA LEU A 59 11.14 14.90 16.45
C LEU A 59 10.75 14.38 15.06
N ALA A 60 9.53 14.67 14.60
CA ALA A 60 9.02 14.25 13.29
C ALA A 60 9.83 14.84 12.12
N MET A 61 10.33 16.06 12.29
CA MET A 61 11.18 16.76 11.31
C MET A 61 12.66 16.37 11.37
N SER A 62 13.05 15.48 12.28
CA SER A 62 14.45 15.05 12.39
C SER A 62 14.91 14.26 11.17
N GLY A 63 16.20 14.39 10.83
CA GLY A 63 16.82 13.60 9.77
C GLY A 63 16.71 12.08 10.00
N THR A 64 16.65 11.65 11.26
CA THR A 64 16.43 10.25 11.64
C THR A 64 15.08 9.73 11.15
N PHE A 65 13.99 10.48 11.36
CA PHE A 65 12.66 10.10 10.86
C PHE A 65 12.63 10.01 9.34
N ARG A 66 13.37 10.89 8.65
CA ARG A 66 13.48 10.84 7.17
C ARG A 66 14.10 9.52 6.72
N ILE A 67 15.20 9.13 7.34
CA ILE A 67 15.91 7.88 7.03
C ILE A 67 15.00 6.67 7.30
N ILE A 68 14.28 6.68 8.42
CA ILE A 68 13.31 5.62 8.75
C ILE A 68 12.23 5.52 7.67
N GLY A 69 11.67 6.65 7.22
CA GLY A 69 10.66 6.68 6.16
C GLY A 69 11.15 6.01 4.88
N VAL A 70 12.35 6.37 4.41
CA VAL A 70 12.97 5.76 3.22
C VAL A 70 13.19 4.26 3.41
N ILE A 71 13.75 3.84 4.55
CA ILE A 71 14.03 2.43 4.84
C ILE A 71 12.75 1.59 4.79
N LEU A 72 11.66 2.09 5.37
CA LEU A 72 10.37 1.39 5.40
C LEU A 72 9.75 1.20 4.01
N MET A 73 10.08 2.04 3.03
CA MET A 73 9.60 1.89 1.65
C MET A 73 10.34 0.81 0.85
N ILE A 74 11.62 0.55 1.17
CA ILE A 74 12.49 -0.36 0.40
C ILE A 74 11.91 -1.78 0.26
N PRO A 75 11.38 -2.45 1.31
CA PRO A 75 10.88 -3.81 1.19
C PRO A 75 9.79 -3.98 0.12
N MET A 76 8.88 -3.02 -0.03
CA MET A 76 7.82 -3.10 -1.04
C MET A 76 8.36 -2.86 -2.44
N ILE A 77 9.29 -1.92 -2.60
CA ILE A 77 9.94 -1.66 -3.89
C ILE A 77 10.66 -2.92 -4.35
N PHE A 78 11.45 -3.54 -3.46
CA PHE A 78 12.19 -4.76 -3.78
C PHE A 78 11.26 -5.95 -4.06
N ASP A 79 10.22 -6.16 -3.23
CA ASP A 79 9.22 -7.21 -3.47
C ASP A 79 8.46 -7.00 -4.79
N GLY A 80 8.11 -5.75 -5.12
CA GLY A 80 7.50 -5.39 -6.39
C GLY A 80 8.41 -5.62 -7.58
N SER A 81 9.67 -5.20 -7.48
CA SER A 81 10.68 -5.37 -8.52
C SER A 81 10.98 -6.85 -8.80
N ILE A 82 11.16 -7.68 -7.77
CA ILE A 82 11.32 -9.13 -7.93
C ILE A 82 10.10 -9.72 -8.65
N GLN A 83 8.89 -9.35 -8.22
CA GLN A 83 7.67 -9.87 -8.83
C GLN A 83 7.55 -9.44 -10.31
N TYR A 84 8.01 -8.24 -10.64
CA TYR A 84 7.95 -7.69 -12.00
C TYR A 84 9.01 -8.31 -12.92
N PHE A 85 10.29 -8.27 -12.52
CA PHE A 85 11.41 -8.72 -13.36
C PHE A 85 11.57 -10.24 -13.39
N LEU A 86 11.43 -10.90 -12.24
CA LEU A 86 11.67 -12.34 -12.11
C LEU A 86 10.38 -13.18 -12.23
N LYS A 87 9.22 -12.53 -12.37
CA LYS A 87 7.90 -13.16 -12.39
C LYS A 87 7.65 -14.09 -11.18
N LYS A 88 8.38 -13.88 -10.09
CA LYS A 88 8.25 -14.66 -8.85
C LYS A 88 7.16 -14.04 -7.99
N ASP A 89 6.04 -14.74 -7.89
CA ASP A 89 4.89 -14.22 -7.19
C ASP A 89 5.12 -14.03 -5.69
N SER A 90 4.64 -12.91 -5.16
CA SER A 90 4.54 -12.67 -3.72
C SER A 90 3.40 -13.47 -3.10
N THR A 91 3.53 -13.79 -1.81
CA THR A 91 2.40 -14.29 -1.02
C THR A 91 1.54 -13.11 -0.58
N ASN A 92 0.25 -13.34 -0.29
CA ASN A 92 -0.64 -12.27 0.17
C ASN A 92 -0.19 -11.68 1.52
N VAL A 93 0.38 -12.51 2.41
CA VAL A 93 1.00 -12.06 3.66
C VAL A 93 2.17 -11.11 3.39
N ARG A 94 3.09 -11.47 2.47
CA ARG A 94 4.22 -10.61 2.12
C ARG A 94 3.77 -9.30 1.47
N ARG A 95 2.73 -9.35 0.63
CA ARG A 95 2.10 -8.14 0.05
C ARG A 95 1.51 -7.23 1.13
N ALA A 96 0.85 -7.82 2.12
CA ALA A 96 0.28 -7.07 3.23
C ALA A 96 1.37 -6.38 4.06
N ILE A 97 2.38 -7.13 4.53
CA ILE A 97 3.48 -6.61 5.36
C ILE A 97 4.24 -5.50 4.61
N THR A 98 4.70 -5.77 3.39
CA THR A 98 5.46 -4.77 2.63
C THR A 98 4.63 -3.54 2.28
N GLY A 99 3.34 -3.72 1.97
CA GLY A 99 2.40 -2.62 1.76
C GLY A 99 2.20 -1.76 3.01
N SER A 100 2.04 -2.37 4.19
CA SER A 100 1.93 -1.66 5.46
C SER A 100 3.17 -0.81 5.75
N LEU A 101 4.36 -1.41 5.62
CA LEU A 101 5.63 -0.69 5.84
C LEU A 101 5.76 0.50 4.88
N PHE A 102 5.43 0.31 3.60
CA PHE A 102 5.47 1.39 2.64
C PHE A 102 4.47 2.50 2.95
N GLY A 103 3.24 2.17 3.37
CA GLY A 103 2.23 3.15 3.79
C GLY A 103 2.70 4.02 4.96
N ILE A 104 3.37 3.41 5.95
CA ILE A 104 4.00 4.15 7.06
C ILE A 104 5.13 5.04 6.52
N GLY A 105 6.05 4.45 5.75
CA GLY A 105 7.24 5.13 5.26
C GLY A 105 6.93 6.34 4.39
N VAL A 106 5.99 6.21 3.45
CA VAL A 106 5.58 7.31 2.57
C VAL A 106 4.94 8.46 3.36
N THR A 107 4.13 8.15 4.38
CA THR A 107 3.50 9.16 5.22
C THR A 107 4.51 9.97 6.02
N ILE A 108 5.55 9.31 6.55
CA ILE A 108 6.65 10.00 7.26
C ILE A 108 7.34 10.98 6.31
N ILE A 109 7.58 10.58 5.07
CA ILE A 109 8.21 11.46 4.06
C ILE A 109 7.30 12.61 3.67
N GLU A 110 6.01 12.35 3.44
CA GLU A 110 5.01 13.37 3.10
C GLU A 110 4.86 14.42 4.21
N PHE A 111 4.84 13.99 5.48
CA PHE A 111 4.75 14.89 6.62
C PHE A 111 5.94 15.87 6.70
N GLN A 112 7.13 15.45 6.28
CA GLN A 112 8.32 16.31 6.25
C GLN A 112 8.35 17.33 5.11
N LEU A 113 7.46 17.17 4.12
CA LEU A 113 7.33 18.09 2.99
C LEU A 113 6.25 19.15 3.22
N THR A 114 5.47 19.02 4.31
CA THR A 114 4.37 19.92 4.69
C THR A 114 4.88 20.95 5.68
#